data_AF-A0A7C4QW37-F1
#
_entry.id   AF-A0A7C4QW37-F1
#
_cell.length_a   1.000
_cell.length_b   1.000
_cell.length_c   1.000
_cell.angle_alpha   90.00
_cell.angle_beta   90.00
_cell.angle_gamma   90.00
#
_symmetry.space_group_name_H-M   'P 1'
#
loop_
_entity.id
_entity.type
_entity.pdbx_description
1 polymer ?
#
loop_
_entity_poly.entity_id
_entity_poly.type
_entity_poly.pdbx_seq_one_letter_code
_entity_poly.pdbx_strand_id
1 'polypeptide(L)'
;MKIMLWLLLAAVAWAGEPPYGGNWYYAIPFDRGADKAGKSQAPGLLRFWMPVECGTLRGLLVMGQLGIEGELALSPRIRRACADNSLGIVYFEPHLSGVFHYWEAGNTDGQRLLKALDDLAKRAGHPEIRRVPWITAGHSTAGIFCRNVAYWQPERVAGVVHIKSGNFWQKEHLPPDASLKGVPLLAINGQFETFGPAEGIQPELGRETQWVYARRDLQKFRAADPEHLMSLWVHHGDDHFHGAPELEAYVALFLHKCAQYRLPEILPPGDTPVKCLPVKATQGWLTDPDLYHPKHAPAPYGQYAGDKTAALWHFDREMAETTANWHKNLGCHQCLDIPTATFLDEGDGWTFRATSRWLDRMPEKFGGNVGNLQISHSPAPFLYHAKANEPVEQTGPDTFRVLRLPTGRKAAINFAAFHPGDAQFRSTIRWGTLAIPPIKGAPQTIEFAPVADLVDSTSIVRLQAQASSGLPLHFEVDYGPVRVVNGRLETTKLPANLQFPIECRITAYQIGRRIEPAIAPAPPVSREFKLLSP
;
A
#
# COMPACT_ATOMS: atom_id res chain seq x y z
N MET A 1 18.14 -20.58 30.50
CA MET A 1 18.31 -19.17 30.93
C MET A 1 17.46 -18.32 29.99
N LYS A 2 16.33 -17.82 30.48
CA LYS A 2 15.24 -17.23 29.68
C LYS A 2 15.64 -15.83 29.21
N ILE A 3 15.95 -15.66 27.93
CA ILE A 3 16.04 -14.34 27.29
C ILE A 3 14.64 -14.04 26.76
N MET A 4 13.89 -13.30 27.57
CA MET A 4 12.56 -12.80 27.27
C MET A 4 12.76 -11.46 26.55
N LEU A 5 12.71 -11.47 25.22
CA LEU A 5 12.82 -10.25 24.42
C LEU A 5 11.49 -9.50 24.49
N TRP A 6 11.40 -8.57 25.44
CA TRP A 6 10.35 -7.57 25.48
C TRP A 6 10.49 -6.65 24.28
N LEU A 7 9.64 -6.80 23.28
CA LEU A 7 9.31 -5.73 22.33
C LEU A 7 8.51 -4.67 23.10
N LEU A 8 9.23 -3.83 23.84
CA LEU A 8 8.72 -2.54 24.29
C LEU A 8 8.41 -1.73 23.03
N LEU A 9 7.13 -1.65 22.69
CA LEU A 9 6.55 -0.53 21.95
C LEU A 9 6.76 0.71 22.83
N ALA A 10 7.97 1.25 22.82
CA ALA A 10 8.16 2.65 23.11
C ALA A 10 7.35 3.38 22.04
N ALA A 11 6.35 4.14 22.49
CA ALA A 11 5.78 5.22 21.71
C ALA A 11 6.92 6.21 21.44
N VAL A 12 7.74 5.91 20.43
CA VAL A 12 8.59 6.89 19.80
C VAL A 12 7.59 7.84 19.17
N ALA A 13 7.44 9.02 19.78
CA ALA A 13 6.89 10.16 19.09
C ALA A 13 7.67 10.27 17.79
N TRP A 14 7.06 9.83 16.69
CA TRP A 14 7.58 10.09 15.37
C TRP A 14 7.58 11.61 15.22
N ALA A 15 8.74 12.22 15.42
CA ALA A 15 9.07 13.43 14.68
C ALA A 15 9.27 13.01 13.20
N GLY A 16 8.19 12.50 12.60
CA GLY A 16 8.12 12.11 11.21
C GLY A 16 7.90 13.35 10.37
N GLU A 17 8.46 13.33 9.16
CA GLU A 17 8.14 14.27 8.10
C GLU A 17 6.61 14.49 8.02
N PRO A 18 6.15 15.71 7.70
CA PRO A 18 4.73 16.02 7.74
C PRO A 18 3.94 15.04 6.85
N PRO A 19 2.76 14.58 7.29
CA PRO A 19 2.17 13.34 6.76
C PRO A 19 1.40 13.52 5.44
N TYR A 20 1.47 14.68 4.77
CA TYR A 20 0.60 14.99 3.63
C TYR A 20 1.35 15.62 2.47
N GLY A 21 1.14 15.05 1.28
CA GLY A 21 1.90 15.30 0.06
C GLY A 21 2.79 14.11 -0.26
N GLY A 22 2.40 13.29 -1.23
CA GLY A 22 3.26 12.23 -1.72
C GLY A 22 4.48 12.87 -2.35
N ASN A 23 5.61 12.91 -1.64
CA ASN A 23 6.87 13.41 -2.17
C ASN A 23 7.32 12.46 -3.29
N TRP A 24 6.75 12.65 -4.48
CA TRP A 24 7.04 11.95 -5.73
C TRP A 24 8.04 12.82 -6.47
N TYR A 25 9.18 12.25 -6.90
CA TYR A 25 10.19 13.02 -7.62
C TYR A 25 9.74 13.37 -9.03
N TYR A 26 9.03 12.43 -9.68
CA TYR A 26 8.57 12.60 -11.06
C TYR A 26 7.11 12.15 -11.19
N ALA A 27 6.38 12.85 -12.06
CA ALA A 27 5.11 12.41 -12.63
C ALA A 27 5.26 12.42 -14.16
N ILE A 28 5.09 11.26 -14.79
CA ILE A 28 5.37 11.08 -16.22
C ILE A 28 4.11 10.55 -16.90
N PRO A 29 3.66 11.17 -18.01
CA PRO A 29 2.50 10.67 -18.73
C PRO A 29 2.76 9.27 -19.28
N PHE A 30 1.79 8.38 -19.18
CA PHE A 30 1.85 7.05 -19.80
C PHE A 30 0.56 6.76 -20.58
N ASP A 31 0.68 5.90 -21.59
CA ASP A 31 -0.46 5.46 -22.38
C ASP A 31 -1.34 4.48 -21.60
N ARG A 32 -2.62 4.85 -21.43
CA ARG A 32 -3.63 4.03 -20.76
C ARG A 32 -4.28 2.99 -21.68
N GLY A 33 -3.97 3.01 -22.96
CA GLY A 33 -4.68 2.22 -23.95
C GLY A 33 -6.14 2.66 -24.10
N ALA A 34 -6.90 1.88 -24.85
CA ALA A 34 -8.33 2.12 -25.03
C ALA A 34 -9.14 1.65 -23.81
N ASP A 35 -10.29 2.27 -23.56
CA ASP A 35 -11.27 1.77 -22.61
C ASP A 35 -11.98 0.50 -23.11
N LYS A 36 -12.88 -0.08 -22.29
CA LYS A 36 -13.64 -1.28 -22.67
C LYS A 36 -14.52 -1.10 -23.92
N ALA A 37 -14.81 0.14 -24.32
CA ALA A 37 -15.56 0.48 -25.52
C ALA A 37 -14.65 0.80 -26.72
N GLY A 38 -13.34 0.60 -26.59
CA GLY A 38 -12.35 0.89 -27.63
C GLY A 38 -12.00 2.37 -27.78
N LYS A 39 -12.42 3.25 -26.86
CA LYS A 39 -12.14 4.68 -26.95
C LYS A 39 -10.80 5.03 -26.33
N SER A 40 -10.06 5.92 -26.99
CA SER A 40 -8.82 6.47 -26.44
C SER A 40 -9.08 7.21 -25.12
N GLN A 41 -8.18 7.03 -24.17
CA GLN A 41 -8.25 7.65 -22.85
C GLN A 41 -7.20 8.76 -22.75
N ALA A 42 -7.48 9.78 -21.93
CA ALA A 42 -6.44 10.73 -21.54
C ALA A 42 -5.27 9.98 -20.90
N PRO A 43 -4.01 10.41 -21.10
CA PRO A 43 -2.85 9.78 -20.47
C PRO A 43 -3.00 9.69 -18.96
N GLY A 44 -2.50 8.60 -18.37
CA GLY A 44 -2.33 8.49 -16.92
C GLY A 44 -0.99 9.09 -16.49
N LEU A 45 -0.77 9.16 -15.18
CA LEU A 45 0.50 9.58 -14.58
C LEU A 45 1.19 8.38 -13.91
N LEU A 46 2.42 8.11 -14.34
CA LEU A 46 3.35 7.28 -13.60
C LEU A 46 4.03 8.18 -12.58
N ARG A 47 3.83 7.90 -11.29
CA ARG A 47 4.54 8.56 -10.20
C ARG A 47 5.75 7.73 -9.78
N PHE A 48 6.88 8.41 -9.58
CA PHE A 48 8.14 7.76 -9.25
C PHE A 48 8.77 8.32 -7.98
N TRP A 49 9.13 7.42 -7.07
CA TRP A 49 9.93 7.72 -5.89
C TRP A 49 11.20 6.87 -5.89
N MET A 50 12.31 7.43 -5.41
CA MET A 50 13.56 6.69 -5.22
C MET A 50 14.30 7.15 -3.95
N PRO A 51 15.19 6.31 -3.40
CA PRO A 51 15.97 6.69 -2.22
C PRO A 51 17.01 7.76 -2.58
N VAL A 52 17.18 8.75 -1.69
CA VAL A 52 18.10 9.89 -1.89
C VAL A 52 19.55 9.43 -2.07
N GLU A 53 19.99 8.46 -1.26
CA GLU A 53 21.39 8.00 -1.26
C GLU A 53 21.68 6.94 -2.32
N CYS A 54 20.67 6.59 -3.14
CA CYS A 54 20.76 5.51 -4.10
C CYS A 54 21.29 6.02 -5.45
N GLY A 55 22.57 5.77 -5.74
CA GLY A 55 23.17 6.05 -7.04
C GLY A 55 22.71 5.13 -8.17
N THR A 56 22.39 3.87 -7.86
CA THR A 56 21.94 2.88 -8.84
C THR A 56 20.87 1.99 -8.22
N LEU A 57 19.71 1.90 -8.87
CA LEU A 57 18.61 1.06 -8.40
C LEU A 57 18.89 -0.42 -8.67
N ARG A 58 18.59 -1.28 -7.70
CA ARG A 58 18.68 -2.75 -7.84
C ARG A 58 17.37 -3.39 -8.30
N GLY A 59 16.25 -2.70 -8.14
CA GLY A 59 14.92 -3.18 -8.47
C GLY A 59 13.84 -2.11 -8.34
N LEU A 60 12.62 -2.45 -8.71
CA LEU A 60 11.46 -1.58 -8.61
C LEU A 60 10.31 -2.27 -7.86
N LEU A 61 9.65 -1.57 -6.95
CA LEU A 61 8.31 -1.92 -6.48
C LEU A 61 7.29 -1.31 -7.44
N VAL A 62 6.55 -2.16 -8.16
CA VAL A 62 5.61 -1.76 -9.22
C VAL A 62 4.17 -1.97 -8.76
N MET A 63 3.39 -0.89 -8.77
CA MET A 63 2.03 -0.81 -8.25
C MET A 63 1.14 0.12 -9.08
N GLY A 64 -0.18 0.05 -8.90
CA GLY A 64 -1.11 0.98 -9.53
C GLY A 64 -2.30 1.31 -8.64
N GLN A 65 -3.00 2.39 -8.97
CA GLN A 65 -4.12 2.91 -8.18
C GLN A 65 -5.35 2.01 -8.25
N LEU A 66 -5.56 1.21 -7.20
CA LEU A 66 -6.85 0.54 -6.95
C LEU A 66 -7.31 0.69 -5.50
N GLY A 67 -6.42 0.55 -4.53
CA GLY A 67 -6.72 0.72 -3.11
C GLY A 67 -5.46 0.86 -2.27
N ILE A 68 -5.07 -0.25 -1.63
CA ILE A 68 -3.98 -0.32 -0.63
C ILE A 68 -2.61 0.04 -1.22
N GLU A 69 -2.42 -0.09 -2.53
CA GLU A 69 -1.17 0.26 -3.21
C GLU A 69 -0.76 1.72 -2.98
N GLY A 70 -1.74 2.64 -2.92
CA GLY A 70 -1.49 4.04 -2.64
C GLY A 70 -1.03 4.27 -1.20
N GLU A 71 -1.52 3.47 -0.25
CA GLU A 71 -1.06 3.49 1.15
C GLU A 71 0.39 2.97 1.23
N LEU A 72 0.69 1.85 0.58
CA LEU A 72 2.05 1.29 0.54
C LEU A 72 3.06 2.25 -0.11
N ALA A 73 2.68 2.90 -1.21
CA ALA A 73 3.55 3.82 -1.94
C ALA A 73 3.97 5.05 -1.12
N LEU A 74 3.11 5.47 -0.18
CA LEU A 74 3.33 6.63 0.68
C LEU A 74 3.85 6.24 2.06
N SER A 75 3.70 4.98 2.47
CA SER A 75 4.15 4.49 3.76
C SER A 75 5.65 4.75 3.97
N PRO A 76 6.03 5.48 5.03
CA PRO A 76 7.43 5.67 5.39
C PRO A 76 8.15 4.35 5.67
N ARG A 77 7.42 3.35 6.19
CA ARG A 77 7.98 2.01 6.46
C ARG A 77 8.33 1.28 5.18
N ILE A 78 7.45 1.32 4.18
CA ILE A 78 7.70 0.73 2.86
C ILE A 78 8.83 1.47 2.15
N ARG A 79 8.81 2.81 2.14
CA ARG A 79 9.90 3.62 1.58
C ARG A 79 11.24 3.35 2.26
N ARG A 80 11.25 3.09 3.58
CA ARG A 80 12.47 2.68 4.30
C ARG A 80 12.97 1.32 3.81
N ALA A 81 12.10 0.32 3.71
CA ALA A 81 12.47 -0.99 3.15
C ALA A 81 12.98 -0.85 1.71
N CYS A 82 12.39 0.02 0.89
CA CYS A 82 12.90 0.31 -0.44
C CYS A 82 14.29 0.99 -0.39
N ALA A 83 14.51 1.96 0.50
CA ALA A 83 15.78 2.63 0.67
C ALA A 83 16.91 1.68 1.08
N ASP A 84 16.67 0.84 2.10
CA ASP A 84 17.63 -0.13 2.60
C ASP A 84 18.05 -1.16 1.54
N ASN A 85 17.26 -1.31 0.47
CA ASN A 85 17.48 -2.29 -0.59
C ASN A 85 17.72 -1.67 -1.98
N SER A 86 17.90 -0.35 -2.08
CA SER A 86 18.08 0.35 -3.37
C SER A 86 16.93 0.10 -4.36
N LEU A 87 15.69 0.14 -3.88
CA LEU A 87 14.48 -0.02 -4.69
C LEU A 87 13.82 1.33 -4.98
N GLY A 88 13.37 1.50 -6.22
CA GLY A 88 12.48 2.60 -6.62
C GLY A 88 11.02 2.17 -6.50
N ILE A 89 10.10 3.11 -6.30
CA ILE A 89 8.66 2.87 -6.32
C ILE A 89 8.07 3.48 -7.59
N VAL A 90 7.40 2.65 -8.39
CA VAL A 90 6.63 3.05 -9.56
C VAL A 90 5.15 2.84 -9.28
N TYR A 91 4.38 3.93 -9.35
CA TYR A 91 2.96 3.92 -9.06
C TYR A 91 2.15 4.52 -10.21
N PHE A 92 1.28 3.71 -10.83
CA PHE A 92 0.43 4.15 -11.94
C PHE A 92 -0.89 4.74 -11.44
N GLU A 93 -1.18 5.98 -11.81
CA GLU A 93 -2.41 6.70 -11.48
C GLU A 93 -3.13 7.22 -12.75
N PRO A 94 -4.31 6.68 -13.12
CA PRO A 94 -4.92 5.47 -12.58
C PRO A 94 -4.11 4.21 -12.94
N HIS A 95 -4.54 3.05 -12.46
CA HIS A 95 -3.86 1.78 -12.70
C HIS A 95 -3.59 1.51 -14.20
N LEU A 96 -2.40 0.99 -14.55
CA LEU A 96 -1.97 0.67 -15.93
C LEU A 96 -2.92 -0.33 -16.62
N SER A 97 -3.15 -1.47 -15.96
CA SER A 97 -4.11 -2.50 -16.32
C SER A 97 -4.39 -3.32 -15.05
N GLY A 98 -5.64 -3.39 -14.59
CA GLY A 98 -5.97 -4.08 -13.33
C GLY A 98 -5.80 -5.60 -13.39
N VAL A 99 -5.72 -6.19 -14.58
CA VAL A 99 -5.67 -7.65 -14.78
C VAL A 99 -4.50 -8.14 -15.63
N PHE A 100 -3.92 -7.29 -16.48
CA PHE A 100 -2.71 -7.61 -17.26
C PHE A 100 -2.81 -8.90 -18.09
N HIS A 101 -3.81 -8.98 -18.98
CA HIS A 101 -4.06 -10.13 -19.85
C HIS A 101 -3.13 -10.15 -21.06
N TYR A 102 -1.81 -10.19 -20.80
CA TYR A 102 -0.74 -10.07 -21.79
C TYR A 102 -0.79 -11.14 -22.91
N TRP A 103 -1.54 -12.22 -22.72
CA TRP A 103 -1.70 -13.31 -23.69
C TRP A 103 -2.82 -13.07 -24.70
N GLU A 104 -3.72 -12.11 -24.45
CA GLU A 104 -4.83 -11.83 -25.36
C GLU A 104 -4.35 -11.15 -26.64
N ALA A 105 -4.90 -11.57 -27.78
CA ALA A 105 -4.56 -11.00 -29.08
C ALA A 105 -4.86 -9.50 -29.11
N GLY A 106 -3.86 -8.69 -29.48
CA GLY A 106 -3.99 -7.22 -29.53
C GLY A 106 -3.85 -6.52 -28.18
N ASN A 107 -3.66 -7.24 -27.07
CA ASN A 107 -3.33 -6.64 -25.78
C ASN A 107 -1.93 -6.00 -25.84
N THR A 108 -1.78 -4.79 -25.28
CA THR A 108 -0.53 -4.03 -25.30
C THR A 108 0.00 -3.72 -23.89
N ASP A 109 -0.52 -4.36 -22.84
CA ASP A 109 -0.23 -4.02 -21.44
C ASP A 109 1.27 -4.12 -21.13
N GLY A 110 1.93 -5.18 -21.63
CA GLY A 110 3.37 -5.36 -21.48
C GLY A 110 4.20 -4.29 -22.19
N GLN A 111 3.82 -3.94 -23.42
CA GLN A 111 4.48 -2.89 -24.19
C GLN A 111 4.30 -1.52 -23.52
N ARG A 112 3.10 -1.23 -23.01
CA ARG A 112 2.81 0.02 -22.28
C ARG A 112 3.60 0.11 -20.97
N LEU A 113 3.72 -0.99 -20.22
CA LEU A 113 4.58 -1.06 -19.03
C LEU A 113 6.04 -0.75 -19.38
N LEU A 114 6.61 -1.46 -20.35
CA LEU A 114 8.01 -1.28 -20.75
C LEU A 114 8.28 0.13 -21.30
N LYS A 115 7.35 0.68 -22.08
CA LYS A 115 7.46 2.06 -22.60
C LYS A 115 7.45 3.07 -21.46
N ALA A 116 6.53 2.93 -20.49
CA ALA A 116 6.46 3.84 -19.36
C ALA A 116 7.74 3.82 -18.51
N LEU A 117 8.35 2.63 -18.33
CA LEU A 117 9.65 2.50 -17.67
C LEU A 117 10.80 3.09 -18.50
N ASP A 118 10.78 2.98 -19.83
CA ASP A 118 11.75 3.61 -20.71
C ASP A 118 11.68 5.15 -20.66
N ASP A 119 10.47 5.70 -20.74
CA ASP A 119 10.23 7.15 -20.63
C ASP A 119 10.69 7.65 -19.25
N LEU A 120 10.39 6.90 -18.18
CA LEU A 120 10.90 7.17 -16.84
C LEU A 120 12.41 7.15 -16.75
N ALA A 121 13.06 6.12 -17.27
CA ALA A 121 14.51 5.99 -17.24
C ALA A 121 15.21 7.14 -17.99
N LYS A 122 14.64 7.61 -19.11
CA LYS A 122 15.10 8.82 -19.82
C LYS A 122 14.97 10.05 -18.93
N ARG A 123 13.77 10.28 -18.38
CA ARG A 123 13.45 11.52 -17.65
C ARG A 123 14.13 11.64 -16.29
N ALA A 124 14.32 10.51 -15.60
CA ALA A 124 14.93 10.47 -14.29
C ALA A 124 16.47 10.46 -14.33
N GLY A 125 17.08 10.13 -15.49
CA GLY A 125 18.54 9.96 -15.57
C GLY A 125 19.04 8.60 -15.09
N HIS A 126 18.15 7.63 -14.89
CA HIS A 126 18.45 6.30 -14.36
C HIS A 126 18.23 5.23 -15.43
N PRO A 127 19.22 4.96 -16.31
CA PRO A 127 19.05 4.02 -17.40
C PRO A 127 18.77 2.59 -16.95
N GLU A 128 19.22 2.21 -15.75
CA GLU A 128 19.01 0.90 -15.15
C GLU A 128 17.52 0.55 -14.96
N ILE A 129 16.64 1.55 -14.80
CA ILE A 129 15.19 1.36 -14.63
C ILE A 129 14.58 0.47 -15.73
N ARG A 130 15.11 0.54 -16.96
CA ARG A 130 14.67 -0.28 -18.10
C ARG A 130 14.86 -1.78 -17.86
N ARG A 131 15.93 -2.13 -17.16
CA ARG A 131 16.46 -3.49 -17.11
C ARG A 131 16.37 -4.15 -15.74
N VAL A 132 16.28 -3.39 -14.65
CA VAL A 132 16.22 -3.96 -13.29
C VAL A 132 15.00 -4.88 -13.09
N PRO A 133 15.07 -5.84 -12.16
CA PRO A 133 13.93 -6.69 -11.80
C PRO A 133 12.85 -5.93 -11.03
N TRP A 134 11.70 -6.56 -10.86
CA TRP A 134 10.51 -5.98 -10.25
C TRP A 134 10.05 -6.81 -9.04
N ILE A 135 9.52 -6.13 -8.04
CA ILE A 135 8.59 -6.69 -7.06
C ILE A 135 7.23 -6.08 -7.39
N THR A 136 6.22 -6.91 -7.59
CA THR A 136 4.88 -6.43 -7.96
C THR A 136 3.93 -6.52 -6.77
N ALA A 137 3.08 -5.52 -6.60
CA ALA A 137 2.05 -5.56 -5.57
C ALA A 137 0.69 -5.09 -6.12
N GLY A 138 -0.38 -5.69 -5.63
CA GLY A 138 -1.73 -5.38 -6.08
C GLY A 138 -2.80 -5.81 -5.09
N HIS A 139 -3.78 -4.93 -4.89
CA HIS A 139 -4.95 -5.10 -4.05
C HIS A 139 -6.14 -5.58 -4.86
N SER A 140 -7.00 -6.45 -4.32
CA SER A 140 -8.27 -6.83 -4.94
C SER A 140 -8.08 -7.32 -6.39
N THR A 141 -8.72 -6.68 -7.39
CA THR A 141 -8.50 -7.00 -8.81
C THR A 141 -7.04 -6.87 -9.23
N ALA A 142 -6.28 -5.89 -8.72
CA ALA A 142 -4.86 -5.71 -9.05
C ALA A 142 -3.97 -6.84 -8.51
N GLY A 143 -4.48 -7.71 -7.62
CA GLY A 143 -3.84 -9.00 -7.33
C GLY A 143 -3.66 -9.86 -8.59
N ILE A 144 -4.59 -9.76 -9.55
CA ILE A 144 -4.46 -10.40 -10.87
C ILE A 144 -3.33 -9.74 -11.66
N PHE A 145 -3.27 -8.40 -11.70
CA PHE A 145 -2.16 -7.68 -12.35
C PHE A 145 -0.80 -8.13 -11.82
N CYS A 146 -0.57 -8.04 -10.51
CA CYS A 146 0.77 -8.28 -9.97
C CYS A 146 1.23 -9.72 -10.19
N ARG A 147 0.30 -10.68 -10.14
CA ARG A 147 0.54 -12.08 -10.47
C ARG A 147 0.77 -12.29 -11.98
N ASN A 148 -0.03 -11.68 -12.84
CA ASN A 148 0.06 -11.90 -14.29
C ASN A 148 1.31 -11.26 -14.90
N VAL A 149 1.82 -10.17 -14.33
CA VAL A 149 3.17 -9.67 -14.66
C VAL A 149 4.23 -10.74 -14.36
N ALA A 150 4.09 -11.49 -13.26
CA ALA A 150 5.01 -12.58 -12.92
C ALA A 150 4.87 -13.81 -13.83
N TYR A 151 3.67 -14.11 -14.34
CA TYR A 151 3.51 -15.12 -15.39
C TYR A 151 4.16 -14.69 -16.72
N TRP A 152 4.11 -13.38 -17.03
CA TRP A 152 4.65 -12.84 -18.27
C TRP A 152 6.19 -12.80 -18.29
N GLN A 153 6.81 -12.40 -17.18
CA GLN A 153 8.26 -12.20 -17.06
C GLN A 153 8.78 -12.79 -15.73
N PRO A 154 8.65 -14.12 -15.50
CA PRO A 154 8.97 -14.75 -14.21
C PRO A 154 10.44 -14.54 -13.80
N GLU A 155 11.35 -14.49 -14.75
CA GLU A 155 12.77 -14.22 -14.50
C GLU A 155 13.06 -12.78 -14.09
N ARG A 156 12.13 -11.84 -14.34
CA ARG A 156 12.26 -10.43 -13.92
C ARG A 156 11.48 -10.11 -12.65
N VAL A 157 10.66 -11.03 -12.14
CA VAL A 157 9.90 -10.79 -10.90
C VAL A 157 10.57 -11.45 -9.70
N ALA A 158 11.05 -10.61 -8.79
CA ALA A 158 11.71 -10.99 -7.55
C ALA A 158 10.70 -11.42 -6.47
N GLY A 159 9.46 -10.95 -6.56
CA GLY A 159 8.36 -11.45 -5.76
C GLY A 159 7.04 -10.75 -6.05
N VAL A 160 5.96 -11.35 -5.57
CA VAL A 160 4.58 -10.88 -5.74
C VAL A 160 3.93 -10.66 -4.38
N VAL A 161 3.40 -9.47 -4.14
CA VAL A 161 2.60 -9.13 -2.96
C VAL A 161 1.13 -9.05 -3.37
N HIS A 162 0.41 -10.15 -3.16
CA HIS A 162 -0.97 -10.33 -3.59
C HIS A 162 -1.93 -10.03 -2.43
N ILE A 163 -2.54 -8.83 -2.45
CA ILE A 163 -3.22 -8.27 -1.28
C ILE A 163 -4.73 -8.37 -1.44
N LYS A 164 -5.38 -9.04 -0.48
CA LYS A 164 -6.84 -9.17 -0.33
C LYS A 164 -7.53 -9.49 -1.65
N SER A 165 -7.00 -10.51 -2.32
CA SER A 165 -7.50 -10.99 -3.61
C SER A 165 -7.74 -12.50 -3.53
N GLY A 166 -8.29 -13.09 -4.59
CA GLY A 166 -8.82 -14.46 -4.56
C GLY A 166 -8.76 -15.25 -5.85
N ASN A 167 -8.25 -14.64 -6.92
CA ASN A 167 -8.57 -15.09 -8.27
C ASN A 167 -7.52 -16.05 -8.83
N PHE A 168 -6.94 -16.92 -7.97
CA PHE A 168 -5.82 -17.79 -8.32
C PHE A 168 -6.12 -18.78 -9.43
N TRP A 169 -7.36 -19.31 -9.51
CA TRP A 169 -7.73 -20.35 -10.47
C TRP A 169 -8.88 -19.97 -11.42
N GLN A 170 -9.22 -18.69 -11.52
CA GLN A 170 -10.23 -18.23 -12.48
C GLN A 170 -9.68 -18.33 -13.90
N LYS A 171 -10.37 -19.11 -14.75
CA LYS A 171 -9.91 -19.43 -16.10
C LYS A 171 -9.73 -18.18 -16.97
N GLU A 172 -10.61 -17.19 -16.86
CA GLU A 172 -10.47 -15.93 -17.60
C GLU A 172 -9.26 -15.09 -17.20
N HIS A 173 -8.59 -15.42 -16.09
CA HIS A 173 -7.47 -14.65 -15.56
C HIS A 173 -6.18 -15.45 -15.50
N LEU A 174 -6.22 -16.72 -15.90
CA LEU A 174 -5.07 -17.62 -15.96
C LEU A 174 -4.54 -17.69 -17.40
N PRO A 175 -3.26 -17.39 -17.63
CA PRO A 175 -2.62 -17.64 -18.92
C PRO A 175 -2.58 -19.16 -19.22
N PRO A 176 -2.74 -19.57 -20.49
CA PRO A 176 -2.88 -20.98 -20.86
C PRO A 176 -1.62 -21.84 -20.62
N ASP A 177 -0.42 -21.27 -20.78
CA ASP A 177 0.86 -22.01 -20.74
C ASP A 177 1.94 -21.25 -19.95
N ALA A 178 1.64 -20.78 -18.74
CA ALA A 178 2.60 -20.06 -17.90
C ALA A 178 2.75 -20.67 -16.50
N SER A 179 3.89 -20.39 -15.85
CA SER A 179 4.23 -20.93 -14.54
C SER A 179 4.82 -19.86 -13.62
N LEU A 180 4.52 -19.97 -12.33
CA LEU A 180 5.13 -19.16 -11.25
C LEU A 180 6.23 -19.93 -10.51
N LYS A 181 6.73 -21.03 -11.07
CA LYS A 181 7.82 -21.81 -10.45
C LYS A 181 9.03 -20.93 -10.21
N GLY A 182 9.57 -21.00 -9.01
CA GLY A 182 10.68 -20.17 -8.59
C GLY A 182 10.32 -18.69 -8.54
N VAL A 183 9.06 -18.27 -8.38
CA VAL A 183 8.70 -16.87 -8.06
C VAL A 183 8.05 -16.82 -6.68
N PRO A 184 8.69 -16.18 -5.68
CA PRO A 184 8.11 -15.99 -4.36
C PRO A 184 6.82 -15.17 -4.41
N LEU A 185 5.73 -15.71 -3.86
CA LEU A 185 4.43 -15.03 -3.79
C LEU A 185 3.94 -15.01 -2.34
N LEU A 186 3.69 -13.80 -1.84
CA LEU A 186 3.02 -13.55 -0.58
C LEU A 186 1.55 -13.19 -0.84
N ALA A 187 0.65 -14.10 -0.46
CA ALA A 187 -0.77 -13.80 -0.38
C ALA A 187 -1.09 -13.18 1.00
N ILE A 188 -1.78 -12.05 1.00
CA ILE A 188 -2.32 -11.42 2.19
C ILE A 188 -3.84 -11.40 2.05
N ASN A 189 -4.60 -11.77 3.08
CA ASN A 189 -6.06 -11.64 3.08
C ASN A 189 -6.55 -11.08 4.42
N GLY A 190 -7.65 -10.33 4.40
CA GLY A 190 -8.37 -10.02 5.63
C GLY A 190 -8.91 -11.30 6.27
N GLN A 191 -8.96 -11.34 7.59
CA GLN A 191 -9.62 -12.45 8.29
C GLN A 191 -11.12 -12.46 7.96
N PHE A 192 -11.76 -11.29 7.91
CA PHE A 192 -13.20 -11.14 7.70
C PHE A 192 -13.50 -10.37 6.41
N GLU A 193 -13.10 -10.95 5.28
CA GLU A 193 -13.25 -10.38 3.95
C GLU A 193 -14.72 -10.07 3.61
N THR A 194 -14.90 -8.97 2.88
CA THR A 194 -16.24 -8.56 2.40
C THR A 194 -16.61 -9.24 1.09
N PHE A 195 -15.61 -9.71 0.34
CA PHE A 195 -15.77 -10.43 -0.92
C PHE A 195 -15.23 -11.86 -0.77
N GLY A 196 -15.94 -12.81 -1.38
CA GLY A 196 -15.52 -14.20 -1.45
C GLY A 196 -14.96 -14.57 -2.83
N PRO A 197 -14.66 -15.86 -3.05
CA PRO A 197 -14.32 -16.38 -4.36
C PRO A 197 -15.50 -16.24 -5.34
N ALA A 198 -15.36 -16.74 -6.57
CA ALA A 198 -16.40 -16.62 -7.60
C ALA A 198 -17.75 -17.21 -7.15
N GLU A 199 -17.71 -18.25 -6.30
CA GLU A 199 -18.87 -18.91 -5.70
C GLU A 199 -19.49 -18.13 -4.53
N GLY A 200 -18.91 -16.98 -4.16
CA GLY A 200 -19.34 -16.15 -3.04
C GLY A 200 -18.86 -16.64 -1.68
N ILE A 201 -19.28 -15.92 -0.63
CA ILE A 201 -19.02 -16.28 0.76
C ILE A 201 -19.80 -17.55 1.11
N GLN A 202 -19.09 -18.59 1.56
CA GLN A 202 -19.68 -19.86 1.93
C GLN A 202 -20.30 -19.77 3.33
N PRO A 203 -21.56 -20.21 3.54
CA PRO A 203 -22.25 -20.07 4.82
C PRO A 203 -21.49 -20.66 6.02
N GLU A 204 -20.85 -21.81 5.85
CA GLU A 204 -20.14 -22.54 6.91
C GLU A 204 -18.82 -21.88 7.34
N LEU A 205 -18.23 -21.07 6.47
CA LEU A 205 -17.00 -20.31 6.76
C LEU A 205 -17.30 -18.84 7.08
N GLY A 206 -18.44 -18.31 6.65
CA GLY A 206 -18.74 -16.90 6.75
C GLY A 206 -17.66 -16.04 6.08
N ARG A 207 -17.34 -14.89 6.66
CA ARG A 207 -16.33 -13.97 6.12
C ARG A 207 -14.89 -14.49 6.15
N GLU A 208 -14.64 -15.63 6.78
CA GLU A 208 -13.36 -16.33 6.69
C GLU A 208 -13.20 -17.13 5.38
N THR A 209 -14.26 -17.23 4.56
CA THR A 209 -14.25 -17.97 3.29
C THR A 209 -13.02 -17.66 2.43
N GLN A 210 -12.74 -16.37 2.26
CA GLN A 210 -11.79 -15.91 1.25
C GLN A 210 -10.36 -16.38 1.52
N TRP A 211 -9.85 -16.20 2.75
CA TRP A 211 -8.49 -16.63 3.07
C TRP A 211 -8.37 -18.16 3.14
N VAL A 212 -9.45 -18.86 3.51
CA VAL A 212 -9.49 -20.33 3.48
C VAL A 212 -9.37 -20.85 2.04
N TYR A 213 -10.06 -20.23 1.09
CA TYR A 213 -9.98 -20.57 -0.33
C TYR A 213 -8.61 -20.20 -0.92
N ALA A 214 -8.09 -19.01 -0.60
CA ALA A 214 -6.73 -18.63 -0.98
C ALA A 214 -5.72 -19.67 -0.50
N ARG A 215 -5.78 -20.09 0.78
CA ARG A 215 -4.93 -21.17 1.31
C ARG A 215 -5.03 -22.45 0.49
N ARG A 216 -6.26 -22.93 0.23
CA ARG A 216 -6.50 -24.14 -0.57
C ARG A 216 -5.88 -24.03 -1.96
N ASP A 217 -5.98 -22.85 -2.57
CA ASP A 217 -5.44 -22.59 -3.90
C ASP A 217 -3.92 -22.56 -3.92
N LEU A 218 -3.26 -21.96 -2.92
CA LEU A 218 -1.81 -22.03 -2.76
C LEU A 218 -1.35 -23.48 -2.56
N GLN A 219 -2.10 -24.28 -1.79
CA GLN A 219 -1.81 -25.70 -1.59
C GLN A 219 -1.91 -26.50 -2.90
N LYS A 220 -2.89 -26.21 -3.75
CA LYS A 220 -2.98 -26.83 -5.09
C LYS A 220 -1.75 -26.54 -5.93
N PHE A 221 -1.26 -25.30 -5.94
CA PHE A 221 -0.01 -24.96 -6.64
C PHE A 221 1.18 -25.76 -6.09
N ARG A 222 1.33 -25.79 -4.77
CA ARG A 222 2.47 -26.47 -4.11
C ARG A 222 2.43 -27.99 -4.25
N ALA A 223 1.25 -28.58 -4.23
CA ALA A 223 1.07 -30.01 -4.51
C ALA A 223 1.39 -30.36 -5.97
N ALA A 224 1.09 -29.46 -6.91
CA ALA A 224 1.44 -29.64 -8.32
C ALA A 224 2.95 -29.52 -8.58
N ASP A 225 3.63 -28.60 -7.88
CA ASP A 225 5.09 -28.48 -7.92
C ASP A 225 5.61 -27.74 -6.66
N PRO A 226 6.58 -28.30 -5.91
CA PRO A 226 7.13 -27.66 -4.71
C PRO A 226 7.80 -26.31 -4.99
N GLU A 227 8.24 -26.05 -6.23
CA GLU A 227 8.84 -24.79 -6.67
C GLU A 227 7.81 -23.65 -6.81
N HIS A 228 6.52 -23.88 -6.54
CA HIS A 228 5.59 -22.78 -6.28
C HIS A 228 5.82 -22.22 -4.87
N LEU A 229 6.58 -21.14 -4.79
CA LEU A 229 7.09 -20.55 -3.56
C LEU A 229 6.07 -19.62 -2.90
N MET A 230 5.05 -20.19 -2.27
CA MET A 230 3.85 -19.46 -1.85
C MET A 230 3.67 -19.39 -0.33
N SER A 231 3.51 -18.17 0.19
CA SER A 231 3.19 -17.83 1.58
C SER A 231 1.77 -17.28 1.69
N LEU A 232 1.15 -17.46 2.86
CA LEU A 232 -0.11 -16.81 3.23
C LEU A 232 0.05 -16.04 4.55
N TRP A 233 -0.48 -14.83 4.59
CA TRP A 233 -0.60 -14.04 5.81
C TRP A 233 -2.03 -13.49 5.97
N VAL A 234 -2.75 -14.01 6.95
CA VAL A 234 -4.10 -13.54 7.32
C VAL A 234 -4.01 -12.34 8.26
N HIS A 235 -4.59 -11.22 7.84
CA HIS A 235 -4.67 -9.99 8.61
C HIS A 235 -5.85 -10.05 9.59
N HIS A 236 -5.54 -10.23 10.87
CA HIS A 236 -6.51 -10.42 11.94
C HIS A 236 -7.56 -9.32 12.06
N GLY A 237 -8.82 -9.71 12.19
CA GLY A 237 -9.93 -8.80 12.41
C GLY A 237 -10.27 -7.86 11.25
N ASP A 238 -9.43 -7.83 10.20
CA ASP A 238 -9.53 -6.89 9.11
C ASP A 238 -10.43 -7.38 7.97
N ASP A 239 -10.90 -6.43 7.16
CA ASP A 239 -11.76 -6.67 6.00
C ASP A 239 -11.01 -6.48 4.67
N HIS A 240 -11.72 -6.09 3.61
CA HIS A 240 -11.18 -5.98 2.27
C HIS A 240 -10.43 -4.67 1.98
N PHE A 241 -10.80 -3.54 2.60
CA PHE A 241 -10.70 -2.25 1.88
C PHE A 241 -9.40 -1.47 2.08
N HIS A 242 -8.77 -1.58 3.25
CA HIS A 242 -7.67 -0.68 3.63
C HIS A 242 -6.44 -1.44 4.11
N GLY A 243 -5.28 -0.77 4.09
CA GLY A 243 -4.06 -1.25 4.70
C GLY A 243 -4.11 -1.16 6.22
N ALA A 244 -3.00 -1.47 6.87
CA ALA A 244 -2.76 -1.20 8.29
C ALA A 244 -1.26 -1.24 8.58
N PRO A 245 -0.78 -0.64 9.68
CA PRO A 245 0.63 -0.66 10.04
C PRO A 245 1.25 -2.07 10.10
N GLU A 246 0.48 -3.07 10.52
CA GLU A 246 0.93 -4.47 10.60
C GLU A 246 1.10 -5.10 9.22
N LEU A 247 0.15 -4.82 8.30
CA LEU A 247 0.25 -5.22 6.90
C LEU A 247 1.47 -4.58 6.26
N GLU A 248 1.68 -3.27 6.46
CA GLU A 248 2.85 -2.55 5.95
C GLU A 248 4.16 -3.14 6.49
N ALA A 249 4.19 -3.51 7.77
CA ALA A 249 5.37 -4.13 8.38
C ALA A 249 5.69 -5.49 7.78
N TYR A 250 4.66 -6.30 7.51
CA TYR A 250 4.86 -7.61 6.90
C TYR A 250 5.25 -7.52 5.42
N VAL A 251 4.68 -6.56 4.67
CA VAL A 251 5.11 -6.25 3.30
C VAL A 251 6.56 -5.76 3.29
N ALA A 252 6.94 -4.85 4.19
CA ALA A 252 8.32 -4.38 4.31
C ALA A 252 9.31 -5.54 4.52
N LEU A 253 9.01 -6.46 5.45
CA LEU A 253 9.80 -7.67 5.66
C LEU A 253 9.94 -8.46 4.35
N PHE A 254 8.85 -8.69 3.63
CA PHE A 254 8.88 -9.40 2.36
C PHE A 254 9.73 -8.68 1.30
N LEU A 255 9.70 -7.35 1.22
CA LEU A 255 10.55 -6.57 0.32
C LEU A 255 12.03 -6.77 0.63
N HIS A 256 12.43 -6.77 1.92
CA HIS A 256 13.80 -7.09 2.31
C HIS A 256 14.20 -8.49 1.86
N LYS A 257 13.33 -9.48 2.01
CA LYS A 257 13.62 -10.86 1.59
C LYS A 257 13.72 -10.99 0.07
N CYS A 258 12.81 -10.37 -0.69
CA CYS A 258 12.96 -10.30 -2.14
C CYS A 258 14.30 -9.68 -2.55
N ALA A 259 14.68 -8.54 -1.97
CA ALA A 259 15.94 -7.90 -2.30
C ALA A 259 17.18 -8.73 -1.92
N GLN A 260 17.14 -9.37 -0.75
CA GLN A 260 18.22 -10.21 -0.25
C GLN A 260 18.44 -11.46 -1.12
N TYR A 261 17.36 -12.18 -1.46
CA TYR A 261 17.47 -13.50 -2.08
C TYR A 261 17.33 -13.48 -3.60
N ARG A 262 16.80 -12.40 -4.20
CA ARG A 262 16.38 -12.39 -5.61
C ARG A 262 16.99 -11.29 -6.44
N LEU A 263 17.46 -10.19 -5.84
CA LEU A 263 18.05 -9.10 -6.60
C LEU A 263 19.58 -9.21 -6.57
N PRO A 264 20.27 -9.11 -7.72
CA PRO A 264 21.72 -9.06 -7.72
C PRO A 264 22.20 -7.82 -6.96
N GLU A 265 23.26 -7.97 -6.15
CA GLU A 265 23.89 -6.85 -5.43
C GLU A 265 24.50 -5.84 -6.39
N ILE A 266 25.14 -6.33 -7.45
CA ILE A 266 25.75 -5.55 -8.52
C ILE A 266 25.05 -5.90 -9.82
N LEU A 267 24.55 -4.89 -10.53
CA LEU A 267 23.90 -5.11 -11.82
C LEU A 267 24.92 -5.60 -12.86
N PRO A 268 24.59 -6.65 -13.64
CA PRO A 268 25.39 -7.02 -14.80
C PRO A 268 25.47 -5.86 -15.81
N PRO A 269 26.62 -5.66 -16.49
CA PRO A 269 26.78 -4.58 -17.47
C PRO A 269 25.86 -4.71 -18.70
N GLY A 270 25.77 -3.64 -19.49
CA GLY A 270 25.03 -3.56 -20.77
C GLY A 270 23.61 -3.00 -20.64
N ASP A 271 22.72 -3.39 -21.55
CA ASP A 271 21.32 -2.91 -21.60
C ASP A 271 20.25 -4.02 -21.52
N THR A 272 20.66 -5.29 -21.39
CA THR A 272 19.73 -6.42 -21.39
C THR A 272 18.92 -6.50 -20.09
N PRO A 273 17.68 -7.01 -20.09
CA PRO A 273 16.94 -7.23 -18.84
C PRO A 273 17.74 -8.06 -17.82
N VAL A 274 17.81 -7.57 -16.59
CA VAL A 274 18.46 -8.25 -15.46
C VAL A 274 17.52 -9.32 -14.95
N LYS A 275 18.03 -10.55 -14.85
CA LYS A 275 17.30 -11.67 -14.27
C LYS A 275 17.44 -11.67 -12.75
N CYS A 276 16.41 -12.13 -12.06
CA CYS A 276 16.46 -12.43 -10.64
C CYS A 276 17.42 -13.59 -10.36
N LEU A 277 18.03 -13.57 -9.19
CA LEU A 277 18.75 -14.72 -8.65
C LEU A 277 17.74 -15.86 -8.43
N PRO A 278 18.08 -17.11 -8.83
CA PRO A 278 17.19 -18.24 -8.63
C PRO A 278 17.10 -18.60 -7.15
N VAL A 279 15.89 -18.96 -6.69
CA VAL A 279 15.69 -19.56 -5.36
C VAL A 279 14.88 -20.84 -5.54
N LYS A 280 15.24 -21.88 -4.80
CA LYS A 280 14.58 -23.18 -4.81
C LYS A 280 13.75 -23.41 -3.56
N ALA A 281 12.74 -24.26 -3.66
CA ALA A 281 11.92 -24.64 -2.51
C ALA A 281 12.75 -25.15 -1.32
N THR A 282 13.79 -25.95 -1.61
CA THR A 282 14.67 -26.58 -0.62
C THR A 282 15.55 -25.59 0.16
N GLN A 283 15.67 -24.35 -0.30
CA GLN A 283 16.45 -23.30 0.37
C GLN A 283 15.61 -22.50 1.39
N GLY A 284 14.28 -22.65 1.36
CA GLY A 284 13.38 -21.90 2.22
C GLY A 284 12.97 -22.61 3.50
N TRP A 285 12.01 -22.01 4.17
CA TRP A 285 11.38 -22.49 5.40
C TRP A 285 9.91 -22.81 5.16
N LEU A 286 9.37 -23.69 5.99
CA LEU A 286 7.98 -24.14 5.91
C LEU A 286 7.24 -23.86 7.21
N THR A 287 5.96 -23.51 7.09
CA THR A 287 5.02 -23.41 8.22
C THR A 287 3.78 -24.26 7.96
N ASP A 288 3.12 -24.65 9.05
CA ASP A 288 1.85 -25.37 9.02
C ASP A 288 0.76 -24.56 8.31
N PRO A 289 -0.01 -25.15 7.38
CA PRO A 289 -1.13 -24.46 6.75
C PRO A 289 -2.36 -24.36 7.66
N ASP A 290 -2.45 -25.14 8.75
CA ASP A 290 -3.49 -24.96 9.76
C ASP A 290 -3.15 -23.78 10.68
N LEU A 291 -3.72 -22.61 10.37
CA LEU A 291 -3.44 -21.38 11.09
C LEU A 291 -4.15 -21.29 12.46
N TYR A 292 -5.18 -22.11 12.71
CA TYR A 292 -5.88 -22.14 13.99
C TYR A 292 -5.22 -23.12 14.97
N HIS A 293 -4.81 -24.29 14.46
CA HIS A 293 -4.25 -25.37 15.28
C HIS A 293 -2.97 -25.93 14.62
N PRO A 294 -1.90 -25.14 14.50
CA PRO A 294 -0.67 -25.58 13.87
C PRO A 294 -0.08 -26.78 14.65
N LYS A 295 0.22 -27.86 13.94
CA LYS A 295 0.79 -29.10 14.52
C LYS A 295 2.30 -29.15 14.39
N HIS A 296 2.85 -28.41 13.44
CA HIS A 296 4.28 -28.39 13.15
C HIS A 296 4.86 -26.99 13.33
N ALA A 297 5.97 -26.91 14.07
CA ALA A 297 6.70 -25.67 14.21
C ALA A 297 7.37 -25.24 12.88
N PRO A 298 7.60 -23.94 12.67
CA PRO A 298 8.41 -23.46 11.56
C PRO A 298 9.77 -24.15 11.51
N ALA A 299 10.18 -24.61 10.34
CA ALA A 299 11.46 -25.29 10.15
C ALA A 299 12.01 -25.09 8.73
N PRO A 300 13.33 -25.20 8.51
CA PRO A 300 13.88 -25.19 7.16
C PRO A 300 13.33 -26.40 6.39
N TYR A 301 13.19 -26.27 5.06
CA TYR A 301 12.52 -27.26 4.20
C TYR A 301 12.98 -28.71 4.45
N GLY A 302 14.28 -28.92 4.65
CA GLY A 302 14.86 -30.25 4.92
C GLY A 302 14.37 -30.90 6.22
N GLN A 303 14.11 -30.09 7.25
CA GLN A 303 13.81 -30.52 8.63
C GLN A 303 12.33 -30.38 9.01
N TYR A 304 11.51 -29.81 8.13
CA TYR A 304 10.08 -29.69 8.39
C TYR A 304 9.41 -31.06 8.53
N ALA A 305 8.74 -31.26 9.67
CA ALA A 305 8.17 -32.55 10.07
C ALA A 305 6.77 -32.81 9.50
N GLY A 306 6.08 -31.78 8.99
CA GLY A 306 4.78 -31.91 8.36
C GLY A 306 4.87 -32.22 6.86
N ASP A 307 3.71 -32.28 6.21
CA ASP A 307 3.63 -32.46 4.75
C ASP A 307 4.14 -31.21 4.01
N LYS A 308 5.28 -31.36 3.34
CA LYS A 308 5.96 -30.29 2.60
C LYS A 308 5.18 -29.81 1.37
N THR A 309 4.32 -30.67 0.82
CA THR A 309 3.49 -30.36 -0.36
C THR A 309 2.29 -29.50 0.00
N ALA A 310 1.82 -29.60 1.26
CA ALA A 310 0.71 -28.81 1.80
C ALA A 310 1.15 -27.60 2.64
N ALA A 311 2.40 -27.56 3.10
CA ALA A 311 2.96 -26.47 3.90
C ALA A 311 3.02 -25.14 3.16
N LEU A 312 3.05 -24.02 3.89
CA LEU A 312 3.30 -22.69 3.32
C LEU A 312 4.82 -22.44 3.28
N TRP A 313 5.32 -21.83 2.20
CA TRP A 313 6.75 -21.58 2.00
C TRP A 313 7.14 -20.14 2.30
N HIS A 314 8.30 -19.96 2.92
CA HIS A 314 8.89 -18.68 3.30
C HIS A 314 10.36 -18.64 2.91
N PHE A 315 10.89 -17.43 2.69
CA PHE A 315 12.31 -17.26 2.33
C PHE A 315 13.25 -17.85 3.38
N ASP A 316 13.03 -17.53 4.65
CA ASP A 316 13.91 -17.93 5.75
C ASP A 316 13.19 -18.02 7.09
N ARG A 317 13.99 -18.29 8.13
CA ARG A 317 13.55 -18.43 9.53
C ARG A 317 12.74 -17.24 10.02
N GLU A 318 13.24 -16.03 9.77
CA GLU A 318 12.63 -14.80 10.30
C GLU A 318 11.21 -14.65 9.75
N MET A 319 11.03 -14.82 8.45
CA MET A 319 9.71 -14.72 7.84
C MET A 319 8.76 -15.85 8.29
N ALA A 320 9.27 -17.08 8.39
CA ALA A 320 8.48 -18.23 8.84
C ALA A 320 8.04 -18.11 10.31
N GLU A 321 8.94 -17.72 11.21
CA GLU A 321 8.64 -17.49 12.62
C GLU A 321 7.74 -16.26 12.79
N THR A 322 7.93 -15.18 12.02
CA THR A 322 7.04 -14.00 12.05
C THR A 322 5.62 -14.40 11.64
N THR A 323 5.47 -15.20 10.58
CA THR A 323 4.16 -15.73 10.16
C THR A 323 3.50 -16.54 11.26
N ALA A 324 4.18 -17.57 11.76
CA ALA A 324 3.61 -18.47 12.75
C ALA A 324 3.29 -17.75 14.08
N ASN A 325 4.17 -16.84 14.52
CA ASN A 325 3.96 -16.06 15.73
C ASN A 325 2.80 -15.07 15.58
N TRP A 326 2.58 -14.53 14.38
CA TRP A 326 1.40 -13.71 14.11
C TRP A 326 0.15 -14.58 14.24
N HIS A 327 0.05 -15.71 13.53
CA HIS A 327 -1.17 -16.53 13.51
C HIS A 327 -1.46 -17.34 14.78
N LYS A 328 -0.52 -17.43 15.74
CA LYS A 328 -0.71 -18.22 16.98
C LYS A 328 -2.00 -17.93 17.75
N ASN A 329 -2.51 -16.69 17.65
CA ASN A 329 -3.69 -16.21 18.36
C ASN A 329 -4.90 -16.05 17.44
N LEU A 330 -4.91 -16.59 16.22
CA LEU A 330 -5.97 -16.36 15.23
C LEU A 330 -7.39 -16.65 15.78
N GLY A 331 -7.54 -17.68 16.63
CA GLY A 331 -8.79 -18.03 17.30
C GLY A 331 -9.07 -17.33 18.62
N CYS A 332 -8.13 -16.53 19.13
CA CYS A 332 -8.30 -15.76 20.36
C CYS A 332 -9.00 -14.43 20.06
N HIS A 333 -10.24 -14.50 19.58
CA HIS A 333 -10.95 -13.35 19.02
C HIS A 333 -11.22 -12.25 20.06
N GLN A 334 -11.01 -11.02 19.63
CA GLN A 334 -11.61 -9.79 20.18
C GLN A 334 -12.13 -8.95 19.01
N CYS A 335 -13.05 -8.02 19.28
CA CYS A 335 -13.64 -7.19 18.25
C CYS A 335 -14.04 -5.82 18.78
N LEU A 336 -13.77 -4.78 17.99
CA LEU A 336 -14.27 -3.44 18.20
C LEU A 336 -15.57 -3.25 17.40
N ASP A 337 -16.38 -2.28 17.81
CA ASP A 337 -17.48 -1.77 16.99
C ASP A 337 -16.93 -0.93 15.82
N ILE A 338 -17.76 -0.70 14.79
CA ILE A 338 -17.38 0.23 13.70
C ILE A 338 -17.21 1.62 14.31
N PRO A 339 -16.05 2.28 14.14
CA PRO A 339 -15.86 3.60 14.70
C PRO A 339 -16.76 4.62 13.99
N THR A 340 -17.34 5.52 14.77
CA THR A 340 -18.15 6.66 14.29
C THR A 340 -17.39 7.95 14.53
N ALA A 341 -17.77 9.01 13.83
CA ALA A 341 -17.16 10.33 13.97
C ALA A 341 -18.22 11.39 14.28
N THR A 342 -17.86 12.34 15.15
CA THR A 342 -18.67 13.52 15.48
C THR A 342 -17.82 14.76 15.28
N PHE A 343 -18.31 15.72 14.50
CA PHE A 343 -17.61 16.99 14.34
C PHE A 343 -17.61 17.80 15.65
N LEU A 344 -16.52 18.52 15.90
CA LEU A 344 -16.34 19.39 17.06
C LEU A 344 -16.50 20.86 16.69
N ASP A 345 -16.83 21.69 17.68
CA ASP A 345 -16.99 23.14 17.53
C ASP A 345 -15.69 23.90 17.84
N GLU A 346 -14.63 23.57 17.11
CA GLU A 346 -13.29 24.18 17.25
C GLU A 346 -13.11 25.45 16.41
N GLY A 347 -14.20 26.00 15.85
CA GLY A 347 -14.19 27.20 15.00
C GLY A 347 -13.76 26.97 13.54
N ASP A 348 -13.04 25.88 13.24
CA ASP A 348 -12.63 25.51 11.88
C ASP A 348 -13.74 24.83 11.07
N GLY A 349 -14.70 24.19 11.75
CA GLY A 349 -15.75 23.39 11.12
C GLY A 349 -15.26 22.06 10.51
N TRP A 350 -14.02 21.64 10.75
CA TRP A 350 -13.41 20.46 10.10
C TRP A 350 -12.69 19.53 11.05
N THR A 351 -12.63 19.88 12.33
CA THR A 351 -12.19 18.96 13.38
C THR A 351 -13.31 17.99 13.77
N PHE A 352 -12.99 16.71 13.92
CA PHE A 352 -13.90 15.66 14.38
C PHE A 352 -13.22 14.72 15.37
N ARG A 353 -14.03 14.10 16.24
CA ARG A 353 -13.63 13.04 17.17
C ARG A 353 -14.18 11.70 16.74
N ALA A 354 -13.31 10.69 16.70
CA ALA A 354 -13.68 9.29 16.49
C ALA A 354 -14.07 8.63 17.82
N THR A 355 -15.09 7.76 17.79
CA THR A 355 -15.51 6.95 18.95
C THR A 355 -15.81 5.52 18.52
N SER A 356 -15.54 4.56 19.40
CA SER A 356 -15.83 3.13 19.23
C SER A 356 -15.88 2.48 20.61
N ARG A 357 -16.16 1.19 20.67
CA ARG A 357 -16.22 0.40 21.90
C ARG A 357 -15.83 -1.04 21.63
N TRP A 358 -15.46 -1.75 22.68
CA TRP A 358 -15.33 -3.20 22.65
C TRP A 358 -16.70 -3.87 22.50
N LEU A 359 -16.71 -5.00 21.78
CA LEU A 359 -17.85 -5.90 21.69
C LEU A 359 -17.62 -7.13 22.56
N ASP A 360 -18.68 -7.61 23.18
CA ASP A 360 -18.75 -8.88 23.91
C ASP A 360 -19.17 -10.05 23.00
N ARG A 361 -19.60 -9.76 21.77
CA ARG A 361 -19.93 -10.74 20.74
C ARG A 361 -19.35 -10.35 19.40
N MET A 362 -18.91 -11.36 18.65
CA MET A 362 -18.55 -11.18 17.24
C MET A 362 -19.80 -10.78 16.43
N PRO A 363 -19.70 -9.85 15.47
CA PRO A 363 -20.83 -9.47 14.62
C PRO A 363 -21.46 -10.67 13.90
N GLU A 364 -22.79 -10.80 13.96
CA GLU A 364 -23.53 -11.89 13.29
C GLU A 364 -23.22 -11.99 11.80
N LYS A 365 -23.05 -10.84 11.12
CA LYS A 365 -22.69 -10.75 9.69
C LYS A 365 -21.34 -11.39 9.33
N PHE A 366 -20.51 -11.75 10.30
CA PHE A 366 -19.29 -12.51 10.05
C PHE A 366 -19.58 -13.96 9.72
N GLY A 367 -20.72 -14.53 10.16
CA GLY A 367 -21.16 -15.87 9.79
C GLY A 367 -20.20 -16.99 10.20
N GLY A 368 -20.42 -18.19 9.65
CA GLY A 368 -19.63 -19.38 9.95
C GLY A 368 -19.57 -19.68 11.46
N ASN A 369 -18.43 -20.19 11.90
CA ASN A 369 -18.20 -20.55 13.31
C ASN A 369 -17.96 -19.34 14.24
N VAL A 370 -17.79 -18.15 13.68
CA VAL A 370 -17.43 -16.93 14.45
C VAL A 370 -18.59 -15.96 14.60
N GLY A 371 -19.64 -16.04 13.79
CA GLY A 371 -20.80 -15.15 13.87
C GLY A 371 -21.54 -15.31 15.19
N ASN A 372 -21.83 -14.19 15.88
CA ASN A 372 -22.50 -14.14 17.18
C ASN A 372 -21.77 -14.91 18.31
N LEU A 373 -20.50 -15.29 18.10
CA LEU A 373 -19.68 -15.94 19.12
C LEU A 373 -19.49 -15.02 20.32
N GLN A 374 -19.73 -15.52 21.54
CA GLN A 374 -19.39 -14.81 22.77
C GLN A 374 -17.87 -14.70 22.88
N ILE A 375 -17.38 -13.49 23.08
CA ILE A 375 -15.96 -13.18 23.20
C ILE A 375 -15.70 -12.33 24.46
N SER A 376 -14.44 -12.18 24.79
CA SER A 376 -13.94 -11.14 25.69
C SER A 376 -12.92 -10.29 24.92
N HIS A 377 -12.31 -9.32 25.59
CA HIS A 377 -11.33 -8.43 24.98
C HIS A 377 -10.26 -8.05 25.99
N SER A 378 -9.17 -7.49 25.48
CA SER A 378 -8.11 -6.94 26.32
C SER A 378 -8.65 -5.82 27.23
N PRO A 379 -8.15 -5.69 28.47
CA PRO A 379 -8.43 -4.51 29.30
C PRO A 379 -7.61 -3.28 28.85
N ALA A 380 -6.65 -3.45 27.93
CA ALA A 380 -5.85 -2.36 27.40
C ALA A 380 -6.68 -1.42 26.50
N PRO A 381 -6.34 -0.12 26.47
CA PRO A 381 -6.97 0.82 25.55
C PRO A 381 -6.65 0.47 24.09
N PHE A 382 -7.56 0.81 23.19
CA PHE A 382 -7.36 0.74 21.74
C PHE A 382 -7.12 2.14 21.17
N LEU A 383 -6.65 2.20 19.93
CA LEU A 383 -6.16 3.40 19.24
C LEU A 383 -7.07 3.77 18.07
N TYR A 384 -6.94 5.01 17.59
CA TYR A 384 -7.51 5.44 16.32
C TYR A 384 -6.42 5.90 15.37
N HIS A 385 -6.64 5.68 14.08
CA HIS A 385 -5.82 6.25 13.02
C HIS A 385 -6.66 6.50 11.77
N ALA A 386 -6.22 7.45 10.94
CA ALA A 386 -6.75 7.60 9.60
C ALA A 386 -6.10 6.59 8.64
N LYS A 387 -6.76 6.33 7.51
CA LYS A 387 -6.11 5.64 6.39
C LYS A 387 -4.92 6.49 5.89
N ALA A 388 -3.80 5.85 5.57
CA ALA A 388 -2.50 6.51 5.43
C ALA A 388 -2.43 7.66 4.39
N ASN A 389 -3.33 7.67 3.42
CA ASN A 389 -3.39 8.67 2.35
C ASN A 389 -4.64 9.57 2.41
N GLU A 390 -5.38 9.56 3.52
CA GLU A 390 -6.48 10.49 3.75
C GLU A 390 -5.95 11.88 4.06
N PRO A 391 -6.56 12.95 3.53
CA PRO A 391 -6.11 14.31 3.77
C PRO A 391 -6.60 14.84 5.13
N VAL A 392 -6.26 14.15 6.21
CA VAL A 392 -6.67 14.49 7.57
C VAL A 392 -5.50 14.44 8.53
N GLU A 393 -5.26 15.52 9.26
CA GLU A 393 -4.25 15.56 10.32
C GLU A 393 -4.80 14.93 11.61
N GLN A 394 -4.06 14.00 12.24
CA GLN A 394 -4.41 13.51 13.57
C GLN A 394 -3.85 14.45 14.63
N THR A 395 -4.72 15.27 15.24
CA THR A 395 -4.36 16.31 16.21
C THR A 395 -4.43 15.83 17.66
N GLY A 396 -4.99 14.64 17.90
CA GLY A 396 -5.03 13.96 19.20
C GLY A 396 -5.25 12.45 19.07
N PRO A 397 -5.33 11.70 20.20
CA PRO A 397 -5.47 10.25 20.18
C PRO A 397 -6.70 9.74 19.41
N ASP A 398 -7.79 10.50 19.44
CA ASP A 398 -9.08 10.21 18.81
C ASP A 398 -9.60 11.38 17.95
N THR A 399 -8.80 12.43 17.77
CA THR A 399 -9.23 13.71 17.20
C THR A 399 -8.44 14.01 15.93
N PHE A 400 -9.17 14.39 14.88
CA PHE A 400 -8.65 14.56 13.53
C PHE A 400 -9.18 15.86 12.92
N ARG A 401 -8.39 16.49 12.03
CA ARG A 401 -8.77 17.69 11.27
C ARG A 401 -8.69 17.42 9.78
N VAL A 402 -9.78 17.68 9.04
CA VAL A 402 -9.78 17.58 7.58
C VAL A 402 -8.97 18.72 6.97
N LEU A 403 -8.02 18.38 6.10
CA LEU A 403 -7.13 19.34 5.40
C LEU A 403 -7.57 19.59 3.96
N ARG A 404 -8.09 18.55 3.29
CA ARG A 404 -8.61 18.62 1.93
C ARG A 404 -9.92 17.85 1.82
N LEU A 405 -10.85 18.33 1.01
CA LEU A 405 -12.07 17.58 0.73
C LEU A 405 -11.76 16.39 -0.18
N PRO A 406 -12.23 15.17 0.15
CA PRO A 406 -12.11 14.03 -0.73
C PRO A 406 -12.86 14.30 -2.05
N THR A 407 -12.33 13.78 -3.16
CA THR A 407 -12.87 13.99 -4.50
C THR A 407 -13.62 12.75 -4.97
N GLY A 408 -14.72 12.94 -5.71
CA GLY A 408 -15.48 11.86 -6.35
C GLY A 408 -16.86 11.60 -5.75
N ARG A 409 -17.62 10.66 -6.35
CA ARG A 409 -19.06 10.42 -6.06
C ARG A 409 -19.36 9.88 -4.64
N LYS A 410 -18.37 9.38 -3.91
CA LYS A 410 -18.49 8.87 -2.53
C LYS A 410 -17.41 9.48 -1.63
N ALA A 411 -17.21 10.79 -1.74
CA ALA A 411 -16.23 11.54 -0.97
C ALA A 411 -16.47 11.37 0.55
N ALA A 412 -15.60 10.58 1.18
CA ALA A 412 -15.61 10.31 2.62
C ALA A 412 -14.18 10.16 3.10
N ILE A 413 -13.96 10.42 4.39
CA ILE A 413 -12.70 10.16 5.07
C ILE A 413 -12.78 8.79 5.75
N ASN A 414 -11.79 7.93 5.53
CA ASN A 414 -11.69 6.63 6.17
C ASN A 414 -10.78 6.67 7.40
N PHE A 415 -11.26 6.11 8.50
CA PHE A 415 -10.53 6.01 9.76
C PHE A 415 -10.86 4.69 10.46
N ALA A 416 -9.99 4.27 11.36
CA ALA A 416 -10.11 2.98 12.03
C ALA A 416 -10.01 3.13 13.56
N ALA A 417 -10.67 2.20 14.25
CA ALA A 417 -10.35 1.83 15.62
C ALA A 417 -9.56 0.52 15.59
N PHE A 418 -8.49 0.45 16.36
CA PHE A 418 -7.49 -0.61 16.25
C PHE A 418 -6.89 -1.00 17.60
N HIS A 419 -6.69 -2.30 17.81
CA HIS A 419 -5.89 -2.83 18.91
C HIS A 419 -4.88 -3.86 18.38
N PRO A 420 -3.58 -3.78 18.77
CA PRO A 420 -2.51 -4.65 18.25
C PRO A 420 -2.57 -6.09 18.77
N GLY A 421 -3.50 -6.39 19.67
CA GLY A 421 -3.53 -7.67 20.35
C GLY A 421 -2.53 -7.74 21.49
N ASP A 422 -2.54 -8.87 22.19
CA ASP A 422 -1.65 -9.14 23.30
C ASP A 422 -1.39 -10.66 23.42
N ALA A 423 -0.93 -11.11 24.58
CA ALA A 423 -0.67 -12.53 24.83
C ALA A 423 -1.95 -13.39 24.77
N GLN A 424 -3.11 -12.82 25.09
CA GLN A 424 -4.40 -13.52 25.21
C GLN A 424 -5.31 -13.31 24.01
N PHE A 425 -5.15 -12.22 23.27
CA PHE A 425 -6.06 -11.85 22.18
C PHE A 425 -5.30 -11.51 20.90
N ARG A 426 -5.83 -11.90 19.73
CA ARG A 426 -5.31 -11.41 18.44
C ARG A 426 -5.54 -9.91 18.29
N SER A 427 -4.81 -9.27 17.37
CA SER A 427 -5.15 -7.92 16.94
C SER A 427 -6.54 -7.82 16.33
N THR A 428 -7.08 -6.60 16.30
CA THR A 428 -8.33 -6.30 15.60
C THR A 428 -8.30 -4.86 15.10
N ILE A 429 -8.84 -4.66 13.89
CA ILE A 429 -9.04 -3.34 13.28
C ILE A 429 -10.47 -3.26 12.76
N ARG A 430 -11.13 -2.10 12.87
CA ARG A 430 -12.45 -1.85 12.28
C ARG A 430 -12.48 -0.48 11.63
N TRP A 431 -12.87 -0.45 10.37
CA TRP A 431 -12.95 0.76 9.57
C TRP A 431 -14.34 1.40 9.64
N GLY A 432 -14.34 2.71 9.82
CA GLY A 432 -15.50 3.59 9.71
C GLY A 432 -15.25 4.68 8.67
N THR A 433 -16.31 5.38 8.30
CA THR A 433 -16.24 6.46 7.32
C THR A 433 -16.94 7.70 7.84
N LEU A 434 -16.34 8.86 7.56
CA LEU A 434 -16.92 10.17 7.81
C LEU A 434 -17.41 10.71 6.48
N ALA A 435 -18.72 10.77 6.30
CA ALA A 435 -19.32 11.45 5.18
C ALA A 435 -19.09 12.96 5.30
N ILE A 436 -18.62 13.57 4.21
CA ILE A 436 -18.39 15.01 4.17
C ILE A 436 -19.72 15.72 3.85
N PRO A 437 -20.23 16.59 4.74
CA PRO A 437 -21.47 17.31 4.48
C PRO A 437 -21.28 18.34 3.37
N PRO A 438 -22.32 18.62 2.55
CA PRO A 438 -22.27 19.71 1.59
C PRO A 438 -22.18 21.05 2.32
N ILE A 439 -21.34 21.95 1.82
CA ILE A 439 -21.15 23.28 2.39
C ILE A 439 -21.91 24.29 1.54
N LYS A 440 -22.83 25.04 2.17
CA LYS A 440 -23.58 26.14 1.54
C LYS A 440 -23.19 27.44 2.23
N GLY A 441 -22.03 27.98 1.86
CA GLY A 441 -21.49 29.22 2.40
C GLY A 441 -21.24 30.27 1.32
N ALA A 442 -20.79 31.45 1.73
CA ALA A 442 -20.36 32.47 0.78
C ALA A 442 -19.21 31.93 -0.10
N PRO A 443 -19.23 32.18 -1.42
CA PRO A 443 -18.16 31.74 -2.31
C PRO A 443 -16.85 32.48 -1.98
N GLN A 444 -15.73 31.86 -2.33
CA GLN A 444 -14.41 32.42 -2.18
C GLN A 444 -13.47 31.95 -3.28
N THR A 445 -12.35 32.64 -3.43
CA THR A 445 -11.28 32.29 -4.37
C THR A 445 -9.94 32.19 -3.64
N ILE A 446 -8.95 31.59 -4.30
CA ILE A 446 -7.56 31.59 -3.86
C ILE A 446 -6.78 32.47 -4.84
N GLU A 447 -6.13 33.50 -4.33
CA GLU A 447 -5.03 34.16 -5.03
C GLU A 447 -3.74 33.45 -4.66
N PHE A 448 -3.00 32.92 -5.64
CA PHE A 448 -1.72 32.27 -5.42
C PHE A 448 -0.73 32.84 -6.43
N ALA A 449 0.27 33.59 -6.00
CA ALA A 449 1.26 34.14 -6.92
C ALA A 449 2.02 33.02 -7.67
N PRO A 450 2.52 33.29 -8.88
CA PRO A 450 3.48 32.39 -9.53
C PRO A 450 4.65 32.06 -8.61
N VAL A 451 5.07 30.79 -8.62
CA VAL A 451 6.29 30.33 -7.95
C VAL A 451 7.41 30.39 -8.98
N ALA A 452 8.50 31.08 -8.67
CA ALA A 452 9.66 31.13 -9.56
C ALA A 452 10.39 29.78 -9.56
N ASP A 453 11.11 29.50 -10.65
CA ASP A 453 11.99 28.34 -10.72
C ASP A 453 13.05 28.41 -9.60
N LEU A 454 13.31 27.25 -8.99
CA LEU A 454 14.28 27.10 -7.91
C LEU A 454 15.66 26.85 -8.53
N VAL A 455 16.65 27.66 -8.15
CA VAL A 455 17.99 27.65 -8.77
C VAL A 455 18.97 26.74 -8.05
N ASP A 456 18.68 26.27 -6.84
CA ASP A 456 19.55 25.35 -6.11
C ASP A 456 18.80 24.43 -5.13
N SER A 457 19.53 23.45 -4.60
CA SER A 457 19.03 22.47 -3.61
C SER A 457 18.80 23.04 -2.20
N THR A 458 19.09 24.32 -1.98
CA THR A 458 18.93 25.03 -0.70
C THR A 458 17.87 26.11 -0.74
N SER A 459 17.16 26.23 -1.86
CA SER A 459 16.19 27.28 -2.10
C SER A 459 15.02 27.17 -1.12
N ILE A 460 14.74 28.28 -0.44
CA ILE A 460 13.59 28.45 0.45
C ILE A 460 12.76 29.61 -0.08
N VAL A 461 11.57 29.31 -0.58
CA VAL A 461 10.67 30.31 -1.17
C VAL A 461 9.42 30.44 -0.33
N ARG A 462 9.08 31.66 0.09
CA ARG A 462 7.80 31.92 0.76
C ARG A 462 6.67 31.83 -0.26
N LEU A 463 5.69 30.97 0.02
CA LEU A 463 4.49 30.88 -0.80
C LEU A 463 3.60 32.09 -0.53
N GLN A 464 3.29 32.84 -1.58
CA GLN A 464 2.40 34.00 -1.52
C GLN A 464 1.02 33.58 -2.00
N ALA A 465 0.15 33.19 -1.07
CA ALA A 465 -1.22 32.87 -1.38
C ALA A 465 -2.17 33.34 -0.28
N GLN A 466 -3.39 33.68 -0.67
CA GLN A 466 -4.43 34.14 0.22
C GLN A 466 -5.80 33.67 -0.28
N ALA A 467 -6.65 33.20 0.65
CA ALA A 467 -8.07 33.01 0.37
C ALA A 467 -8.80 34.34 0.50
N SER A 468 -9.75 34.64 -0.40
CA SER A 468 -10.55 35.88 -0.34
C SER A 468 -11.39 36.00 0.94
N SER A 469 -11.62 34.89 1.64
CA SER A 469 -12.29 34.85 2.95
C SER A 469 -11.39 35.14 4.15
N GLY A 470 -10.06 35.16 3.96
CA GLY A 470 -9.07 35.21 5.03
C GLY A 470 -8.82 33.87 5.76
N LEU A 471 -9.50 32.79 5.36
CA LEU A 471 -9.28 31.46 5.95
C LEU A 471 -7.87 30.90 5.61
N PRO A 472 -7.26 30.11 6.52
CA PRO A 472 -5.92 29.55 6.33
C PRO A 472 -5.86 28.51 5.22
N LEU A 473 -4.85 28.61 4.35
CA LEU A 473 -4.65 27.68 3.23
C LEU A 473 -3.90 26.42 3.65
N HIS A 474 -4.20 25.32 2.96
CA HIS A 474 -3.39 24.10 2.95
C HIS A 474 -2.66 23.97 1.61
N PHE A 475 -1.43 23.47 1.62
CA PHE A 475 -0.64 23.25 0.40
C PHE A 475 -0.27 21.77 0.29
N GLU A 476 -0.46 21.20 -0.89
CA GLU A 476 -0.06 19.83 -1.22
C GLU A 476 0.97 19.87 -2.36
N VAL A 477 2.07 19.14 -2.20
CA VAL A 477 3.03 18.94 -3.30
C VAL A 477 2.50 17.80 -4.16
N ASP A 478 2.13 18.11 -5.40
CA ASP A 478 1.61 17.13 -6.34
C ASP A 478 2.74 16.23 -6.84
N TYR A 479 3.90 16.83 -7.17
CA TYR A 479 5.16 16.17 -7.52
C TYR A 479 6.33 17.17 -7.52
N GLY A 480 7.55 16.64 -7.50
CA GLY A 480 8.80 17.37 -7.44
C GLY A 480 9.53 17.16 -6.09
N PRO A 481 10.86 17.28 -6.05
CA PRO A 481 11.67 17.16 -4.83
C PRO A 481 11.56 18.40 -3.93
N VAL A 482 10.35 18.73 -3.52
CA VAL A 482 10.05 19.89 -2.69
C VAL A 482 9.08 19.51 -1.59
N ARG A 483 9.10 20.24 -0.49
CA ARG A 483 8.16 20.10 0.62
C ARG A 483 7.69 21.46 1.09
N VAL A 484 6.55 21.50 1.78
CA VAL A 484 6.05 22.72 2.41
C VAL A 484 6.27 22.63 3.91
N VAL A 485 7.01 23.60 4.46
CA VAL A 485 7.27 23.74 5.90
C VAL A 485 6.89 25.15 6.31
N ASN A 486 5.88 25.28 7.18
CA ASN A 486 5.42 26.58 7.71
C ASN A 486 5.13 27.63 6.61
N GLY A 487 4.45 27.22 5.53
CA GLY A 487 4.13 28.10 4.39
C GLY A 487 5.32 28.48 3.49
N ARG A 488 6.48 27.84 3.70
CA ARG A 488 7.65 27.96 2.83
C ARG A 488 7.84 26.68 2.05
N LEU A 489 8.14 26.84 0.77
CA LEU A 489 8.57 25.77 -0.11
C LEU A 489 10.08 25.56 0.10
N GLU A 490 10.47 24.35 0.46
CA GLU A 490 11.87 23.97 0.64
C GLU A 490 12.20 22.82 -0.30
N THR A 491 13.36 22.87 -0.97
CA THR A 491 13.89 21.73 -1.72
C THR A 491 14.23 20.59 -0.76
N THR A 492 13.83 19.35 -1.09
CA THR A 492 14.22 18.16 -0.35
C THR A 492 15.63 17.74 -0.72
N LYS A 493 16.23 16.82 0.05
CA LYS A 493 17.46 16.17 -0.42
C LYS A 493 17.20 15.49 -1.76
N LEU A 494 18.11 15.72 -2.71
CA LEU A 494 18.00 15.23 -4.08
C LEU A 494 18.67 13.85 -4.19
N PRO A 495 18.03 12.87 -4.85
CA PRO A 495 18.73 11.67 -5.29
C PRO A 495 19.97 11.97 -6.14
N ALA A 496 20.91 11.03 -6.15
CA ALA A 496 22.04 11.08 -7.05
C ALA A 496 21.60 10.94 -8.52
N ASN A 497 22.33 11.56 -9.45
CA ASN A 497 22.18 11.40 -10.91
C ASN A 497 20.84 11.88 -11.52
N LEU A 498 20.10 12.75 -10.82
CA LEU A 498 18.87 13.33 -11.39
C LEU A 498 19.15 14.13 -12.66
N GLN A 499 18.27 13.99 -13.64
CA GLN A 499 18.25 14.89 -14.78
C GLN A 499 17.42 16.14 -14.50
N PHE A 500 18.07 17.29 -14.69
CA PHE A 500 17.47 18.62 -14.63
C PHE A 500 17.06 19.13 -16.02
N PRO A 501 16.07 20.04 -16.11
CA PRO A 501 15.24 20.55 -15.02
C PRO A 501 14.22 19.51 -14.54
N ILE A 502 13.92 19.52 -13.24
CA ILE A 502 12.89 18.67 -12.64
C ILE A 502 11.60 19.49 -12.51
N GLU A 503 10.52 18.99 -13.11
CA GLU A 503 9.21 19.63 -13.01
C GLU A 503 8.65 19.46 -11.60
N CYS A 504 8.15 20.56 -11.04
CA CYS A 504 7.53 20.61 -9.74
C CYS A 504 6.13 21.19 -9.87
N ARG A 505 5.21 20.70 -9.04
CA ARG A 505 3.85 21.22 -8.98
C ARG A 505 3.33 21.20 -7.55
N ILE A 506 2.75 22.31 -7.14
CA ILE A 506 2.15 22.52 -5.82
C ILE A 506 0.74 23.05 -5.98
N THR A 507 -0.18 22.57 -5.16
CA THR A 507 -1.58 23.00 -5.17
C THR A 507 -1.99 23.59 -3.83
N ALA A 508 -2.58 24.78 -3.88
CA ALA A 508 -3.20 25.44 -2.72
C ALA A 508 -4.68 25.06 -2.63
N TYR A 509 -5.10 24.66 -1.44
CA TYR A 509 -6.47 24.27 -1.08
C TYR A 509 -7.03 25.17 0.01
N GLN A 510 -8.33 25.45 -0.11
CA GLN A 510 -9.14 26.06 0.93
C GLN A 510 -10.49 25.37 0.98
N ILE A 511 -10.72 24.58 2.02
CA ILE A 511 -11.91 23.73 2.15
C ILE A 511 -13.14 24.47 2.70
N GLY A 512 -13.02 25.76 3.00
CA GLY A 512 -14.10 26.58 3.53
C GLY A 512 -14.35 26.35 5.01
N ARG A 513 -15.52 26.77 5.50
CA ARG A 513 -15.95 26.57 6.88
C ARG A 513 -17.43 26.20 6.89
N ARG A 514 -17.77 25.03 7.45
CA ARG A 514 -19.16 24.52 7.45
C ARG A 514 -20.07 25.17 8.50
N ILE A 515 -19.49 25.85 9.49
CA ILE A 515 -20.20 26.52 10.59
C ILE A 515 -20.24 28.03 10.37
N GLU A 516 -21.15 28.73 11.05
CA GLU A 516 -21.31 30.18 10.88
C GLU A 516 -20.09 30.99 11.36
N PRO A 517 -19.63 32.01 10.60
CA PRO A 517 -20.07 32.35 9.25
C PRO A 517 -19.66 31.30 8.21
N ALA A 518 -20.62 30.70 7.49
CA ALA A 518 -20.34 29.62 6.55
C ALA A 518 -19.65 30.13 5.26
N ILE A 519 -18.57 29.47 4.85
CA ILE A 519 -17.80 29.80 3.64
C ILE A 519 -17.67 28.54 2.78
N ALA A 520 -18.03 28.61 1.50
CA ALA A 520 -17.91 27.49 0.56
C ALA A 520 -16.43 27.20 0.23
N PRO A 521 -16.05 25.97 -0.17
CA PRO A 521 -14.68 25.67 -0.61
C PRO A 521 -14.28 26.52 -1.83
N ALA A 522 -13.01 26.89 -1.90
CA ALA A 522 -12.47 27.54 -3.09
C ALA A 522 -12.07 26.47 -4.14
N PRO A 523 -12.19 26.76 -5.45
CA PRO A 523 -11.49 25.99 -6.46
C PRO A 523 -9.97 25.96 -6.15
N PRO A 524 -9.31 24.79 -6.18
CA PRO A 524 -7.89 24.71 -5.90
C PRO A 524 -7.07 25.40 -6.98
N VAL A 525 -5.93 25.97 -6.61
CA VAL A 525 -5.04 26.69 -7.53
C VAL A 525 -3.66 26.04 -7.51
N SER A 526 -3.23 25.51 -8.65
CA SER A 526 -1.91 24.88 -8.82
C SER A 526 -0.88 25.85 -9.38
N ARG A 527 0.38 25.67 -9.00
CA ARG A 527 1.54 26.35 -9.58
C ARG A 527 2.57 25.32 -10.02
N GLU A 528 3.03 25.50 -11.25
CA GLU A 528 4.09 24.71 -11.87
C GLU A 528 5.33 25.57 -11.99
N PHE A 529 6.47 24.97 -11.69
CA PHE A 529 7.79 25.58 -11.72
C PHE A 529 8.82 24.47 -11.87
N LYS A 530 10.09 24.84 -12.03
CA LYS A 530 11.18 23.88 -12.20
C LYS A 530 12.18 24.01 -11.06
N LEU A 531 12.73 22.88 -10.64
CA LEU A 531 14.02 22.86 -9.98
C LEU A 531 15.09 22.77 -11.07
N LEU A 532 15.94 23.77 -11.14
CA LEU A 532 17.07 23.87 -12.06
C LEU A 532 18.30 23.18 -11.47
N SER A 533 19.31 22.97 -12.31
CA SER A 533 20.59 22.43 -11.82
C SER A 533 21.14 23.31 -10.70
N PRO A 534 21.58 22.72 -9.57
CA PRO A 534 22.27 23.44 -8.52
C PRO A 534 23.61 24.04 -8.99
#